data_AF-A0A1C4NN50-F1
#
_entry.id   AF-A0A1C4NN50-F1
#
_cell.length_a   1.000
_cell.length_b   1.000
_cell.length_c   1.000
_cell.angle_alpha   90.00
_cell.angle_beta   90.00
_cell.angle_gamma   90.00
#
_symmetry.space_group_name_H-M   'P 1'
#
loop_
_entity.id
_entity.type
_entity.pdbx_description
1 polymer ?
#
loop_
_entity_poly.entity_id
_entity_poly.type
_entity_poly.pdbx_seq_one_letter_code
_entity_poly.pdbx_strand_id
1 'polypeptide(L)'
;MISQIPDDTRRLLLTVCTVTALAAGALGAFAAQSVRPDCSYVVLTGGSEAEQEMVLERGYWRAVADGDCAPPHARWQFWRG
;
A
#
# COMPACT_ATOMS: atom_id res chain seq x y z
N MET A 1 20.60 42.83 -13.26
CA MET A 1 21.04 41.49 -13.72
C MET A 1 19.86 40.55 -13.60
N ILE A 2 19.12 40.34 -14.69
CA ILE A 2 18.08 39.32 -14.76
C ILE A 2 18.79 38.07 -15.25
N SER A 3 18.93 37.06 -14.38
CA SER A 3 19.47 35.76 -14.76
C SER A 3 18.53 35.16 -15.81
N GLN A 4 18.92 35.28 -17.09
CA GLN A 4 18.27 34.52 -18.16
C GLN A 4 18.77 33.09 -18.05
N ILE A 5 18.06 32.32 -17.23
CA ILE A 5 18.17 30.86 -17.26
C ILE A 5 17.88 30.44 -18.71
N PRO A 6 18.80 29.72 -19.38
CA PRO A 6 18.57 29.27 -20.74
C PRO A 6 17.25 28.51 -20.82
N ASP A 7 16.45 28.74 -21.86
CA ASP A 7 15.14 28.08 -22.03
C ASP A 7 15.24 26.55 -21.96
N ASP A 8 16.38 25.98 -22.40
CA ASP A 8 16.69 24.56 -22.26
C ASP A 8 16.82 24.13 -20.80
N THR A 9 17.48 24.92 -19.95
CA THR A 9 17.60 24.65 -18.51
C THR A 9 16.23 24.72 -17.83
N ARG A 10 15.36 25.66 -18.24
CA ARG A 10 13.99 25.76 -17.72
C ARG A 10 13.15 24.55 -18.11
N ARG A 11 13.24 24.08 -19.36
CA ARG A 11 12.56 22.86 -19.81
C ARG A 11 13.06 21.62 -19.07
N LEU A 12 14.37 21.50 -18.90
CA LEU A 12 14.98 20.38 -18.16
C LEU A 12 14.49 20.35 -16.70
N LEU A 13 14.49 21.50 -16.01
CA LEU A 13 13.98 21.61 -14.65
C LEU A 13 12.49 21.23 -14.57
N LEU A 14 11.66 21.68 -15.51
CA LEU A 14 10.25 21.30 -15.55
C LEU A 14 10.08 19.79 -15.75
N THR A 15 10.85 19.16 -16.63
CA THR A 15 10.79 17.70 -16.84
C THR A 15 11.24 16.92 -15.60
N VAL A 16 12.28 17.37 -14.91
CA VAL A 16 12.74 16.73 -13.67
C VAL A 16 11.67 16.86 -12.60
N CYS A 17 11.06 18.04 -12.46
CA CYS A 17 9.99 18.27 -11.50
C CYS A 17 8.77 17.39 -11.77
N THR A 18 8.33 17.26 -13.03
CA THR A 18 7.17 16.42 -13.37
C THR A 18 7.46 14.95 -13.13
N VAL A 19 8.63 14.44 -13.52
CA VAL A 19 9.04 13.06 -13.27
C VAL A 19 9.11 12.78 -11.76
N THR A 20 9.67 13.71 -10.99
CA THR A 20 9.78 13.57 -9.53
C THR A 20 8.41 13.56 -8.87
N ALA A 21 7.50 14.44 -9.29
CA ALA A 21 6.13 14.48 -8.79
C ALA A 21 5.37 13.18 -9.10
N LEU A 22 5.52 12.64 -10.32
CA LEU A 22 4.93 11.36 -10.71
C LEU A 22 5.49 10.20 -9.88
N ALA A 23 6.82 10.13 -9.72
CA ALA A 23 7.47 9.10 -8.93
C ALA A 23 7.04 9.17 -7.46
N ALA A 24 7.02 10.36 -6.87
CA ALA A 24 6.55 10.56 -5.50
C ALA A 24 5.07 10.19 -5.33
N GLY A 25 4.22 10.54 -6.29
CA GLY A 25 2.81 10.16 -6.30
C GLY A 25 2.62 8.63 -6.37
N ALA A 26 3.33 7.96 -7.27
CA ALA A 26 3.28 6.51 -7.41
C ALA A 26 3.78 5.78 -6.14
N LEU A 27 4.91 6.23 -5.59
CA LEU A 27 5.46 5.69 -4.35
C LEU A 27 4.53 5.96 -3.16
N GLY A 28 3.92 7.14 -3.09
CA GLY A 28 2.95 7.50 -2.05
C GLY A 28 1.69 6.63 -2.13
N ALA A 29 1.15 6.40 -3.32
CA ALA A 29 0.02 5.50 -3.52
C ALA A 29 0.37 4.07 -3.12
N PHE A 30 1.55 3.58 -3.51
CA PHE A 30 2.04 2.25 -3.14
C PHE A 30 2.29 2.10 -1.63
N ALA A 31 2.83 3.14 -0.99
CA ALA A 31 3.02 3.21 0.45
C ALA A 31 1.69 3.14 1.20
N ALA A 32 0.66 3.83 0.70
CA ALA A 32 -0.67 3.89 1.30
C ALA A 32 -1.52 2.62 1.09
N GLN A 33 -1.13 1.72 0.19
CA GLN A 33 -1.85 0.45 0.00
C GLN A 33 -1.90 -0.33 1.31
N SER A 34 -3.10 -0.81 1.65
CA SER A 34 -3.30 -1.71 2.78
C SER A 34 -2.75 -3.09 2.45
N VAL A 35 -1.89 -3.60 3.33
CA VAL A 35 -1.33 -4.95 3.24
C VAL A 35 -1.85 -5.75 4.43
N ARG A 36 -2.32 -6.96 4.15
CA ARG A 36 -2.72 -7.92 5.18
C ARG A 36 -1.45 -8.63 5.68
N PRO A 37 -1.08 -8.52 6.97
CA PRO A 37 0.05 -9.27 7.49
C PRO A 37 -0.24 -10.78 7.47
N ASP A 38 0.80 -11.59 7.27
CA ASP A 38 0.70 -13.05 7.36
C ASP A 38 0.32 -13.45 8.79
N CYS A 39 -0.80 -14.16 8.91
CA CYS A 39 -1.31 -14.65 10.19
C CYS A 39 -1.91 -16.04 10.02
N SER A 40 -1.61 -16.96 10.94
CA SER A 40 -2.22 -18.28 11.00
C SER A 40 -3.40 -18.28 11.95
N TYR A 41 -4.58 -18.64 11.47
CA TYR A 41 -5.80 -18.77 12.28
C TYR A 41 -6.57 -20.03 11.87
N VAL A 42 -7.38 -20.56 12.79
CA VAL A 42 -8.16 -21.77 12.55
C VAL A 42 -9.58 -21.37 12.14
N VAL A 43 -10.02 -21.86 10.99
CA VAL A 43 -11.41 -21.79 10.55
C VAL A 43 -11.90 -23.18 10.16
N LEU A 44 -13.12 -23.50 10.58
CA LEU A 44 -13.83 -24.68 10.08
C LEU A 44 -14.48 -24.28 8.75
N THR A 45 -13.92 -24.76 7.65
CA THR A 45 -14.47 -24.55 6.31
C THR A 45 -15.33 -25.75 5.90
N GLY A 46 -16.42 -25.47 5.17
CA GLY A 46 -17.31 -26.47 4.59
C GLY A 46 -18.21 -25.80 3.56
N GLY A 47 -18.55 -26.51 2.49
CA GLY A 47 -19.32 -25.97 1.37
C GLY A 47 -18.48 -25.59 0.15
N SER A 48 -19.08 -24.82 -0.75
CA SER A 48 -18.49 -24.39 -2.03
C SER A 48 -17.31 -23.42 -1.86
N GLU A 49 -16.46 -23.27 -2.88
CA GLU A 49 -15.29 -22.36 -2.82
C GLU A 49 -15.67 -20.92 -2.43
N ALA A 50 -16.78 -20.40 -2.94
CA ALA A 50 -17.26 -19.07 -2.60
C ALA A 50 -17.65 -18.94 -1.11
N GLU A 51 -18.26 -19.98 -0.54
CA GLU A 51 -18.57 -20.01 0.89
C GLU A 51 -17.30 -20.11 1.74
N GLN A 52 -16.32 -20.90 1.28
CA GLN A 52 -15.03 -21.00 1.95
C GLN A 52 -14.30 -19.65 1.99
N GLU A 53 -14.29 -18.90 0.89
CA GLU A 53 -13.68 -17.57 0.81
C GLU A 53 -14.32 -16.59 1.81
N MET A 54 -15.65 -16.58 1.89
CA MET A 54 -16.37 -15.75 2.87
C MET A 54 -16.07 -16.17 4.32
N VAL A 55 -15.97 -17.48 4.59
CA VAL A 55 -15.64 -18.00 5.92
C VAL A 55 -14.20 -17.65 6.31
N LEU A 56 -13.25 -17.75 5.37
CA LEU A 56 -11.86 -17.32 5.56
C LEU A 56 -11.79 -15.82 5.86
N GLU A 57 -12.48 -14.98 5.08
CA GLU A 57 -12.49 -13.54 5.33
C GLU A 57 -13.06 -13.20 6.71
N ARG A 58 -14.19 -13.80 7.09
CA ARG A 58 -14.79 -13.62 8.41
C ARG A 58 -13.89 -14.14 9.52
N GLY A 59 -13.23 -15.28 9.32
CA GLY A 59 -12.29 -15.86 10.27
C GLY A 59 -11.12 -14.95 10.56
N TYR A 60 -10.53 -14.35 9.53
CA TYR A 60 -9.47 -13.36 9.70
C TYR A 60 -9.94 -12.17 10.54
N TRP A 61 -11.09 -11.56 10.21
CA TRP A 61 -11.57 -10.39 10.95
C TRP A 61 -11.88 -10.70 12.41
N ARG A 62 -12.31 -11.94 12.69
CA ARG A 62 -12.50 -12.42 14.05
C ARG A 62 -11.17 -12.56 14.79
N ALA A 63 -10.16 -13.18 14.18
CA ALA A 63 -8.82 -13.27 14.75
C ALA A 63 -8.19 -11.89 14.98
N VAL A 64 -8.48 -10.90 14.13
CA VAL A 64 -8.08 -9.50 14.39
C VAL A 64 -8.79 -8.92 15.61
N ALA A 65 -10.10 -9.16 15.76
CA ALA A 65 -10.87 -8.69 16.91
C ALA A 65 -10.43 -9.34 18.23
N ASP A 66 -10.05 -10.61 18.18
CA ASP A 66 -9.57 -11.39 19.33
C ASP A 66 -8.10 -11.08 19.69
N GLY A 67 -7.40 -10.33 18.84
CA GLY A 67 -5.99 -9.92 19.05
C GLY A 67 -4.96 -10.96 18.60
N ASP A 68 -5.40 -12.07 18.01
CA ASP A 68 -4.54 -13.13 17.47
C ASP A 68 -3.87 -12.72 16.15
N CYS A 69 -4.50 -11.82 15.38
CA CYS A 69 -3.94 -11.26 14.15
C CYS A 69 -3.84 -9.73 14.20
N ALA A 70 -2.78 -9.18 13.59
CA ALA A 70 -2.69 -7.74 13.38
C ALA A 70 -3.66 -7.28 12.28
N PRO A 71 -4.29 -6.09 12.44
CA PRO A 71 -5.15 -5.52 11.41
C PRO A 71 -4.35 -5.18 10.15
N PRO A 72 -5.01 -5.10 8.97
CA PRO A 72 -4.38 -4.61 7.77
C PRO A 72 -3.87 -3.19 8.00
N HIS A 73 -2.68 -2.91 7.50
CA HIS A 73 -2.05 -1.61 7.70
C HIS A 73 -1.34 -1.17 6.43
N ALA A 74 -1.04 0.12 6.37
CA ALA A 74 -0.38 0.69 5.21
C ALA A 74 1.02 0.10 5.04
N ARG A 75 1.37 -0.27 3.80
CA ARG A 75 2.62 -0.97 3.46
C ARG A 75 3.88 -0.29 4.02
N TRP A 76 3.88 1.04 4.09
CA TRP A 76 5.01 1.80 4.60
C TRP A 76 5.36 1.51 6.07
N GLN A 77 4.45 0.95 6.87
CA GLN A 77 4.76 0.61 8.26
C GLN A 77 5.84 -0.47 8.37
N PHE A 78 5.92 -1.40 7.42
CA PHE A 78 6.96 -2.43 7.36
C PHE A 78 8.33 -1.90 6.93
N TRP A 79 8.40 -0.72 6.31
CA TRP A 79 9.68 -0.14 5.88
C TRP A 79 10.52 0.36 7.05
N ARG A 80 9.92 0.50 8.23
CA ARG A 80 10.58 1.05 9.41
C ARG A 80 11.40 0.03 10.20
N GLY A 81 11.43 -1.24 9.78
CA GLY A 81 12.16 -2.32 10.47
C GLY A 81 11.53 -2.63 11.81
#